data_AF-A0A925G408-F1
#
_entry.id   AF-A0A925G408-F1
#
_cell.length_a   1.000
_cell.length_b   1.000
_cell.length_c   1.000
_cell.angle_alpha   90.00
_cell.angle_beta   90.00
_cell.angle_gamma   90.00
#
_symmetry.space_group_name_H-M   'P 1'
#
loop_
_entity.id
_entity.type
_entity.pdbx_description
1 polymer ?
#
loop_
_entity_poly.entity_id
_entity_poly.type
_entity_poly.pdbx_seq_one_letter_code
_entity_poly.pdbx_strand_id
1 'polypeptide(L)'
;MTLRFHWMMPKGGEVAMKTAQETSRVLTTKSASPAALPDMEGWTKFARSAEQAGIESVLLSFSRYEPDTILLACAVGMVTTKLKFIVAYRSGLMQPATFVQQVNTLSALIEG
;
A
#
# COMPACT_ATOMS: atom_id res chain seq x y z
N MET A 1 23.38 14.68 6.82
CA MET A 1 22.11 13.93 6.95
C MET A 1 21.49 13.81 5.58
N THR A 2 21.07 12.61 5.18
CA THR A 2 20.46 12.37 3.86
C THR A 2 18.93 12.44 3.98
N LEU A 3 18.26 13.19 3.10
CA LEU A 3 16.79 13.25 3.05
C LEU A 3 16.22 11.91 2.59
N ARG A 4 15.08 11.52 3.17
CA ARG A 4 14.37 10.28 2.85
C ARG A 4 12.97 10.64 2.35
N PHE A 5 12.62 10.12 1.19
CA PHE A 5 11.33 10.39 0.56
C PHE A 5 10.39 9.20 0.75
N HIS A 6 9.16 9.50 1.13
CA HIS A 6 8.10 8.53 1.30
C HIS A 6 6.89 8.97 0.48
N TRP A 7 6.10 8.01 0.02
CA TRP A 7 4.94 8.28 -0.81
C TRP A 7 3.70 7.54 -0.32
N MET A 8 2.53 7.87 -0.87
CA MET A 8 1.29 7.15 -0.61
C MET A 8 1.03 6.13 -1.71
N MET A 9 0.76 4.88 -1.35
CA MET A 9 0.44 3.85 -2.35
C MET A 9 -0.86 4.20 -3.09
N PRO A 10 -0.90 4.13 -4.43
CA PRO A 10 -2.13 4.34 -5.19
C PRO A 10 -3.16 3.24 -4.89
N LYS A 11 -4.45 3.58 -4.88
CA LYS A 11 -5.52 2.57 -4.87
C LYS A 11 -5.49 1.76 -6.15
N GLY A 12 -6.15 0.61 -6.15
CA GLY A 12 -6.31 -0.17 -7.38
C GLY A 12 -6.96 0.66 -8.49
N GLY A 13 -6.38 0.62 -9.68
CA GLY A 13 -6.82 1.41 -10.84
C GLY A 13 -6.35 2.88 -10.86
N GLU A 14 -5.82 3.44 -9.77
CA GLU A 14 -5.38 4.86 -9.74
C GLU A 14 -4.15 5.09 -10.63
N VAL A 15 -3.31 4.07 -10.86
CA VAL A 15 -2.10 4.18 -11.69
C VAL A 15 -2.42 4.46 -13.16
N ALA A 16 -3.62 4.07 -13.62
CA ALA A 16 -4.08 4.34 -14.99
C ALA A 16 -4.74 5.71 -15.17
N MET A 17 -5.04 6.41 -14.06
CA MET A 17 -5.71 7.72 -14.09
C MET A 17 -4.75 8.81 -14.58
N LYS A 18 -5.30 9.83 -15.25
CA LYS A 18 -4.49 10.86 -15.94
C LYS A 18 -4.56 12.22 -15.28
N THR A 19 -5.51 12.43 -14.38
CA THR A 19 -5.71 13.72 -13.70
C THR A 19 -5.62 13.60 -12.19
N ALA A 20 -5.18 14.67 -11.54
CA ALA A 20 -5.11 14.73 -10.07
C ALA A 20 -6.48 14.66 -9.39
N GLN A 21 -7.56 15.03 -10.09
CA GLN A 21 -8.92 14.92 -9.57
C GLN A 21 -9.41 13.47 -9.53
N GLU A 22 -9.04 12.65 -10.52
CA GLU A 22 -9.37 11.22 -10.54
C GLU A 22 -8.69 10.46 -9.40
N THR A 23 -7.45 10.84 -9.03
CA THR A 23 -6.72 10.21 -7.92
C THR A 23 -7.08 10.78 -6.54
N SER A 24 -7.93 11.82 -6.48
CA SER A 24 -8.31 12.45 -5.22
C SER A 24 -9.31 11.60 -4.45
N ARG A 25 -8.84 10.96 -3.39
CA ARG A 25 -9.66 10.10 -2.52
C ARG A 25 -10.83 10.81 -1.87
N VAL A 26 -10.69 12.11 -1.58
CA VAL A 26 -11.77 12.94 -1.00
C VAL A 26 -12.86 13.20 -2.02
N LEU A 27 -12.50 13.40 -3.29
CA LEU A 27 -13.46 13.71 -4.35
C LEU A 27 -14.12 12.46 -4.93
N THR A 28 -13.43 11.31 -4.93
CA THR A 28 -13.90 10.09 -5.58
C THR A 28 -14.58 9.09 -4.64
N THR A 29 -14.39 9.21 -3.32
CA THR A 29 -14.96 8.26 -2.35
C THR A 29 -16.28 8.80 -1.78
N LYS A 30 -17.38 8.06 -1.99
CA LYS A 30 -18.69 8.31 -1.39
C LYS A 30 -19.00 7.24 -0.33
N SER A 31 -19.97 7.47 0.54
CA SER A 31 -20.38 6.50 1.57
C SER A 31 -20.77 5.14 0.99
N ALA A 32 -21.40 5.12 -0.19
CA ALA A 32 -21.80 3.90 -0.88
C ALA A 32 -20.72 3.30 -1.80
N SER A 33 -19.54 3.92 -1.91
CA SER A 33 -18.47 3.40 -2.77
C SER A 33 -18.02 2.02 -2.28
N PRO A 34 -17.83 1.05 -3.18
CA PRO A 34 -17.21 -0.22 -2.83
C PRO A 34 -15.73 -0.01 -2.50
N ALA A 35 -15.11 -1.04 -1.92
CA ALA A 35 -13.66 -1.08 -1.81
C ALA A 35 -13.01 -1.17 -3.19
N ALA A 36 -11.88 -0.48 -3.38
CA ALA A 36 -11.05 -0.66 -4.56
C ALA A 36 -10.60 -2.13 -4.64
N LEU A 37 -10.66 -2.70 -5.84
CA LEU A 37 -10.15 -4.05 -6.09
C LEU A 37 -8.62 -4.03 -6.18
N PRO A 38 -7.94 -5.14 -5.85
CA PRO A 38 -6.51 -5.27 -6.10
C PRO A 38 -6.14 -5.08 -7.57
N ASP A 39 -5.06 -4.35 -7.83
CA ASP A 39 -4.53 -4.05 -9.17
C ASP A 39 -3.02 -4.32 -9.19
N MET A 40 -2.65 -5.59 -9.33
CA MET A 40 -1.24 -5.99 -9.27
C MET A 40 -0.42 -5.44 -10.44
N GLU A 41 -1.00 -5.26 -11.62
CA GLU A 41 -0.28 -4.69 -12.77
C GLU A 41 0.09 -3.23 -12.50
N GLY A 42 -0.91 -2.42 -12.11
CA GLY A 42 -0.70 -1.02 -11.75
C GLY A 42 0.25 -0.87 -10.55
N TRP A 43 0.05 -1.65 -9.49
CA TRP A 43 0.88 -1.60 -8.29
C TRP A 43 2.32 -2.03 -8.52
N THR A 44 2.55 -3.08 -9.32
CA THR A 44 3.93 -3.50 -9.67
C THR A 44 4.63 -2.42 -10.47
N LYS A 45 3.93 -1.83 -11.45
CA LYS A 45 4.45 -0.72 -12.25
C LYS A 45 4.83 0.46 -11.36
N PHE A 46 3.92 0.90 -10.50
CA PHE A 46 4.16 2.01 -9.58
C PHE A 46 5.33 1.71 -8.62
N ALA A 47 5.34 0.54 -7.99
CA ALA A 47 6.33 0.19 -6.98
C ALA A 47 7.75 0.16 -7.57
N ARG A 48 7.93 -0.43 -8.76
CA ARG A 48 9.23 -0.43 -9.46
C ARG A 48 9.67 0.98 -9.86
N SER A 49 8.74 1.83 -10.31
CA SER A 49 9.05 3.23 -10.59
C SER A 49 9.43 4.00 -9.32
N ALA A 50 8.77 3.73 -8.19
CA ALA A 50 9.09 4.34 -6.91
C ALA A 50 10.51 3.95 -6.43
N GLU A 51 10.90 2.68 -6.58
CA GLU A 51 12.27 2.22 -6.29
C GLU A 51 13.31 2.94 -7.15
N GLN A 52 13.05 3.02 -8.47
CA GLN A 52 13.95 3.71 -9.41
C GLN A 52 14.08 5.21 -9.10
N ALA A 53 13.00 5.83 -8.61
CA ALA A 53 12.98 7.23 -8.20
C ALA A 53 13.61 7.48 -6.81
N GLY A 54 14.00 6.43 -6.08
CA GLY A 54 14.61 6.55 -4.76
C GLY A 54 13.62 6.80 -3.61
N ILE A 55 12.34 6.45 -3.79
CA ILE A 55 11.37 6.42 -2.68
C ILE A 55 11.76 5.30 -1.72
N GLU A 56 11.94 5.64 -0.45
CA GLU A 56 12.33 4.67 0.57
C GLU A 56 11.15 3.83 1.04
N SER A 57 9.97 4.46 1.22
CA SER A 57 8.80 3.73 1.73
C SER A 57 7.49 4.25 1.17
N VAL A 58 6.49 3.38 1.09
CA VAL A 58 5.12 3.74 0.71
C VAL A 58 4.15 3.49 1.86
N LEU A 59 3.26 4.45 2.11
CA LEU A 59 2.16 4.34 3.05
C LEU A 59 1.00 3.56 2.42
N LEU A 60 0.63 2.46 3.08
CA LEU A 60 -0.58 1.71 2.80
C LEU A 60 -1.65 2.22 3.76
N SER A 61 -2.59 2.98 3.24
CA SER A 61 -3.71 3.51 4.00
C SER A 61 -4.70 2.41 4.35
N PHE A 62 -5.41 2.61 5.46
CA PHE A 62 -6.40 1.67 5.98
C PHE A 62 -7.78 2.31 5.97
N SER A 63 -8.71 1.75 5.21
CA SER A 63 -10.12 2.15 5.24
C SER A 63 -11.02 1.04 4.69
N ARG A 64 -12.34 1.13 4.92
CA ARG A 64 -13.31 0.21 4.30
C ARG A 64 -13.37 0.27 2.77
N TYR A 65 -12.72 1.27 2.16
CA TYR A 65 -12.70 1.51 0.72
C TYR A 65 -11.43 0.95 0.06
N GLU A 66 -10.58 0.26 0.82
CA GLU A 66 -9.26 -0.18 0.39
C GLU A 66 -9.06 -1.67 0.73
N PRO A 67 -8.22 -2.38 -0.03
CA PRO A 67 -7.79 -3.73 0.30
C PRO A 67 -7.05 -3.80 1.65
N ASP A 68 -6.94 -5.02 2.19
CA ASP A 68 -6.15 -5.26 3.40
C ASP A 68 -4.68 -4.86 3.20
N THR A 69 -4.15 -4.09 4.15
CA THR A 69 -2.84 -3.46 4.03
C THR A 69 -1.69 -4.46 4.20
N ILE A 70 -1.85 -5.51 5.01
CA ILE A 70 -0.81 -6.54 5.23
C ILE A 70 -0.71 -7.42 3.98
N LEU A 71 -1.84 -7.85 3.42
CA LEU A 71 -1.87 -8.63 2.18
C LEU A 71 -1.32 -7.84 0.99
N LEU A 72 -1.65 -6.55 0.90
CA LEU A 72 -1.12 -5.67 -0.13
C LEU A 72 0.41 -5.51 0.02
N ALA A 73 0.91 -5.26 1.24
CA ALA A 73 2.35 -5.19 1.51
C ALA A 73 3.06 -6.48 1.09
N CYS A 74 2.48 -7.64 1.39
CA CYS A 74 3.04 -8.93 1.01
C CYS A 74 3.11 -9.06 -0.52
N ALA A 75 2.00 -8.82 -1.21
CA ALA A 75 1.91 -9.01 -2.66
C ALA A 75 2.88 -8.08 -3.42
N VAL A 76 2.98 -6.81 -3.01
CA VAL A 76 3.89 -5.85 -3.63
C VAL A 76 5.34 -6.10 -3.21
N GLY A 77 5.57 -6.43 -1.93
CA GLY A 77 6.89 -6.75 -1.39
C GLY A 77 7.58 -7.89 -2.16
N MET A 78 6.83 -8.94 -2.50
CA MET A 78 7.31 -10.08 -3.29
C MET A 78 7.80 -9.73 -4.71
N VAL A 79 7.45 -8.54 -5.23
CA VAL A 79 7.85 -8.10 -6.60
C VAL A 79 8.74 -6.84 -6.59
N THR A 80 9.19 -6.43 -5.41
CA THR A 80 10.13 -5.32 -5.16
C THR A 80 11.40 -5.83 -4.49
N THR A 81 12.45 -5.01 -4.40
CA THR A 81 13.75 -5.42 -3.84
C THR A 81 14.27 -4.54 -2.72
N LYS A 82 13.79 -3.30 -2.62
CA LYS A 82 14.28 -2.25 -1.70
C LYS A 82 13.16 -1.41 -1.11
N LEU A 83 11.98 -1.39 -1.73
CA LEU A 83 10.85 -0.59 -1.27
C LEU A 83 10.34 -1.08 0.09
N LYS A 84 10.22 -0.16 1.06
CA LYS A 84 9.65 -0.47 2.38
C LYS A 84 8.17 -0.08 2.45
N PHE A 85 7.46 -0.68 3.40
CA PHE A 85 6.02 -0.47 3.55
C PHE A 85 5.69 0.09 4.93
N ILE A 86 4.94 1.20 4.96
CA ILE A 86 4.33 1.74 6.17
C ILE A 86 2.89 1.24 6.17
N VAL A 87 2.62 0.19 6.93
CA VAL A 87 1.30 -0.45 6.99
C VAL A 87 0.44 0.27 8.03
N ALA A 88 -0.60 0.98 7.59
CA ALA A 88 -1.58 1.50 8.53
C ALA A 88 -2.44 0.35 9.06
N TYR A 89 -2.71 0.38 10.37
CA TYR A 89 -3.56 -0.59 11.03
C TYR A 89 -4.37 0.06 12.15
N ARG A 90 -5.61 -0.39 12.35
CA ARG A 90 -6.49 0.10 13.42
C ARG A 90 -6.60 -0.93 14.55
N SER A 91 -6.23 -0.52 15.75
CA SER A 91 -6.36 -1.35 16.95
C SER A 91 -7.81 -1.80 17.16
N GLY A 92 -7.98 -3.01 17.71
CA GLY A 92 -9.28 -3.58 18.03
C GLY A 92 -9.94 -4.40 16.90
N LEU A 93 -9.36 -4.46 15.70
CA LEU A 93 -9.90 -5.28 14.60
C LEU A 93 -9.38 -6.73 14.58
N MET A 94 -8.30 -7.01 15.32
CA MET A 94 -7.75 -8.36 15.50
C MET A 94 -7.04 -8.45 16.86
N GLN A 95 -6.86 -9.67 17.36
CA GLN A 95 -6.11 -9.91 18.57
C GLN A 95 -4.64 -9.50 18.38
N PRO A 96 -4.00 -8.85 19.37
CA PRO A 96 -2.60 -8.41 19.25
C PRO A 96 -1.63 -9.54 18.86
N ALA A 97 -1.85 -10.74 19.37
CA ALA A 97 -1.03 -11.91 19.02
C ALA A 97 -1.14 -12.27 17.53
N THR A 98 -2.35 -12.26 16.96
CA THR A 98 -2.57 -12.51 15.53
C THR A 98 -1.95 -11.42 14.66
N PHE A 99 -2.05 -10.15 15.09
CA PHE A 99 -1.40 -9.04 14.39
C PHE A 99 0.12 -9.25 14.29
N VAL A 100 0.77 -9.58 15.42
CA VAL A 100 2.21 -9.87 15.45
C VAL A 100 2.56 -11.07 14.56
N GLN A 101 1.76 -12.14 14.58
CA GLN A 101 1.98 -13.29 13.70
C GLN A 101 1.91 -12.91 12.21
N GLN A 102 0.92 -12.11 11.81
CA GLN A 102 0.79 -11.64 10.43
C GLN A 102 1.95 -10.74 10.00
N VAL A 103 2.36 -9.79 10.86
CA VAL A 103 3.50 -8.89 10.57
C VAL A 103 4.82 -9.65 10.50
N ASN A 104 5.06 -10.61 11.40
CA ASN A 104 6.25 -11.46 11.34
C ASN A 104 6.28 -12.33 10.08
N THR A 105 5.12 -12.85 9.67
CA THR A 105 5.00 -13.61 8.41
C THR A 105 5.30 -12.72 7.21
N LEU A 106 4.74 -11.51 7.18
CA LEU A 106 5.02 -10.51 6.15
C LEU A 106 6.52 -10.23 6.05
N SER A 107 7.16 -9.85 7.17
CA SER A 107 8.59 -9.53 7.24
C SER A 107 9.46 -10.70 6.73
N ALA A 108 9.12 -11.95 7.09
CA ALA A 108 9.82 -13.13 6.60
C ALA A 108 9.65 -13.36 5.08
N LEU A 109 8.46 -13.10 4.53
CA LEU A 109 8.18 -13.30 3.11
C LEU A 109 8.86 -12.25 2.21
N ILE A 110 9.02 -11.02 2.70
CA ILE A 110 9.56 -9.90 1.91
C ILE A 110 11.02 -9.56 2.27
N GLU A 111 11.66 -10.38 3.10
CA GLU A 111 13.04 -10.21 3.56
C GLU A 111 13.29 -8.87 4.30
N GLY A 112 12.30 -8.40 5.08
CA GLY A 112 12.36 -7.12 5.80
C GLY A 112 11.30 -6.92 6.86
#